data_AF-A0A182PUD8-F1
#
_entry.id   AF-A0A182PUD8-F1
#
_cell.length_a   1.000
_cell.length_b   1.000
_cell.length_c   1.000
_cell.angle_alpha   90.00
_cell.angle_beta   90.00
_cell.angle_gamma   90.00
#
_symmetry.space_group_name_H-M   'P 1'
#
loop_
_entity.id
_entity.type
_entity.pdbx_description
1 polymer ?
#
loop_
_entity_poly.entity_id
_entity_poly.type
_entity_poly.pdbx_seq_one_letter_code
_entity_poly.pdbx_strand_id
1 'polypeptide(L)' 'MNQIIVLSEGYSRYEEEKDPQPGGVPAMLANCTCTLIKGPDCNVIVDTMTPWDGDLLLQRNVSGN' A
#
# COMPACT_ATOMS: atom_id res chain seq x y z
N MET A 1 9.73 21.26 -10.33
CA MET A 1 10.42 20.43 -9.31
C MET A 1 9.47 19.31 -8.94
N ASN A 2 9.96 18.08 -8.83
CA ASN A 2 9.07 16.94 -8.55
C ASN A 2 8.82 16.83 -7.05
N GLN A 3 7.61 16.46 -6.66
CA GLN A 3 7.25 16.15 -5.27
C GLN A 3 7.01 14.66 -5.13
N ILE A 4 7.58 14.06 -4.08
CA ILE A 4 7.40 12.64 -3.75
C ILE A 4 6.45 12.56 -2.56
N ILE A 5 5.39 11.76 -2.68
CA ILE A 5 4.38 11.54 -1.65
C ILE A 5 4.19 10.05 -1.48
N VAL A 6 4.42 9.54 -0.26
CA VAL A 6 4.06 8.17 0.08
C VAL A 6 2.55 8.15 0.31
N LEU A 7 1.81 7.50 -0.59
CA LEU A 7 0.37 7.33 -0.44
C LEU A 7 0.07 6.26 0.60
N SER A 8 0.87 5.20 0.68
CA SER A 8 0.68 4.13 1.67
C SER A 8 2.00 3.46 1.98
N GLU A 9 2.31 3.32 3.26
CA GLU A 9 3.48 2.58 3.72
C GLU A 9 3.22 1.08 3.60
N GLY A 10 4.19 0.37 3.01
CA GLY A 10 4.20 -1.08 2.97
C GLY A 10 4.39 -1.68 4.36
N TYR A 11 4.00 -2.95 4.49
CA TYR A 11 4.21 -3.71 5.71
C TYR A 11 4.44 -5.18 5.40
N SER A 12 5.04 -5.88 6.35
CA SER A 12 5.17 -7.33 6.33
C SER A 12 5.19 -7.81 7.78
N ARG A 13 4.19 -8.58 8.18
CA ARG A 13 4.09 -9.17 9.52
C ARG A 13 3.34 -10.48 9.46
N TYR A 14 3.66 -11.37 10.38
CA TYR A 14 2.84 -12.55 10.58
C TYR A 14 1.46 -12.14 11.08
N GLU A 15 0.42 -12.81 10.60
CA GLU A 15 -0.91 -12.72 11.18
C GLU A 15 -0.82 -13.19 12.63
N GLU A 16 -1.32 -12.38 13.57
CA GLU A 16 -1.42 -12.78 14.97
C GLU A 16 -2.33 -14.01 15.02
N GLU A 17 -1.80 -15.15 15.48
CA GLU A 17 -2.49 -16.44 15.52
C GLU A 17 -3.81 -16.30 16.30
N LYS A 18 -4.93 -16.19 15.58
CA LYS A 18 -6.26 -16.17 16.22
C LYS A 18 -6.74 -17.57 16.61
N ASP A 19 -6.15 -18.62 16.03
CA ASP A 19 -6.38 -20.02 16.40
C ASP A 19 -5.23 -20.89 15.86
N PRO A 20 -4.20 -21.22 16.66
CA PRO A 20 -3.09 -22.03 16.19
C PRO A 20 -3.56 -23.46 15.94
N GLN A 21 -3.83 -23.79 14.68
CA GLN A 21 -3.96 -25.19 14.28
C GLN A 21 -2.62 -25.90 14.54
N PRO A 22 -2.62 -27.07 15.20
CA PRO A 22 -1.39 -27.81 15.44
C PRO A 22 -0.65 -28.11 14.13
N GLY A 23 0.53 -27.51 13.95
CA GLY A 23 1.35 -27.66 12.74
C GLY A 23 1.07 -26.65 11.61
N GLY A 24 0.21 -25.65 11.83
CA GLY A 24 0.03 -24.53 10.90
C GLY A 24 1.24 -23.58 10.90
N VAL A 25 1.58 -23.04 9.74
CA VAL A 25 2.55 -21.93 9.62
C VAL A 25 1.75 -20.63 9.60
N PRO A 26 2.10 -19.61 10.41
CA PRO A 26 1.38 -18.35 10.42
C PRO A 26 1.41 -17.68 9.04
N ALA A 27 0.26 -17.19 8.60
CA ALA A 27 0.15 -16.47 7.34
C ALA A 27 0.95 -15.16 7.38
N MET A 28 1.53 -14.76 6.26
CA MET A 28 2.19 -13.46 6.13
C MET A 28 1.18 -12.44 5.62
N LEU A 29 0.90 -11.41 6.42
CA LEU A 29 0.19 -10.22 5.97
C LEU A 29 1.22 -9.23 5.43
N ALA A 30 1.19 -9.01 4.12
CA ALA A 30 2.14 -8.13 3.45
C ALA A 30 1.47 -7.25 2.39
N ASN A 31 2.01 -6.05 2.23
CA ASN A 31 1.67 -5.13 1.16
C ASN A 31 2.88 -4.26 0.78
N CYS A 32 2.91 -3.74 -0.44
CA CYS A 32 3.97 -2.84 -0.88
C CYS A 32 3.67 -1.37 -0.53
N THR A 33 4.71 -0.53 -0.59
CA THR A 33 4.56 0.93 -0.48
C THR A 33 4.05 1.48 -1.80
N CYS A 34 2.99 2.30 -1.77
CA CYS A 34 2.51 3.02 -2.95
C CYS A 34 2.97 4.48 -2.87
N THR A 35 3.61 4.98 -3.95
CA THR A 35 4.16 6.33 -4.01
C THR A 35 3.62 7.09 -5.21
N LEU A 36 3.23 8.35 -4.98
CA LEU A 36 2.89 9.31 -6.02
C LEU A 36 4.05 10.27 -6.22
N ILE A 37 4.52 10.35 -7.46
CA ILE A 37 5.46 11.36 -7.91
C ILE A 37 4.68 12.39 -8.70
N LYS A 38 4.57 13.60 -8.16
CA LYS A 38 3.95 14.74 -8.87
C LYS A 38 5.01 15.46 -9.69
N GLY A 39 4.84 15.44 -11.00
CA GLY A 39 5.58 16.25 -11.96
C GLY A 39 4.72 17.39 -12.51
N PRO A 40 5.33 18.36 -13.21
CA PRO A 40 4.59 19.48 -13.80
C PRO A 40 3.65 19.05 -14.94
N ASP A 41 4.04 18.03 -15.71
CA ASP A 41 3.29 17.58 -16.91
C ASP A 41 2.57 16.24 -16.71
N CYS A 42 3.03 15.46 -15.73
CA CYS A 42 2.58 14.09 -15.51
C CYS A 42 2.76 13.70 -14.04
N ASN A 43 1.76 13.01 -13.52
CA ASN A 43 1.83 12.32 -12.25
C ASN A 43 2.14 10.83 -12.50
N VAL A 44 3.07 10.28 -11.74
CA VAL A 44 3.46 8.86 -11.84
C VAL A 44 3.11 8.16 -10.53
N ILE A 45 2.37 7.06 -10.63
CA ILE A 45 2.15 6.14 -9.52
C ILE A 45 3.15 5.00 -9.65
N VAL A 46 3.88 4.73 -8.56
CA VAL A 46 4.79 3.59 -8.45
C VAL A 46 4.16 2.60 -7.44
N ASP A 47 3.95 1.38 -7.92
CA ASP A 47 3.17 0.31 -7.28
C ASP A 47 1.71 0.67 -6.95
N THR A 48 0.86 -0.34 -6.72
CA THR A 48 -0.59 -0.15 -6.52
C THR A 48 -1.18 -1.01 -5.39
N MET A 49 -0.33 -1.43 -4.44
CA MET A 49 -0.74 -2.30 -3.33
C MET A 49 -1.41 -3.59 -3.85
N THR A 50 -2.36 -4.15 -3.11
CA THR A 50 -3.09 -5.36 -3.50
C THR A 50 -4.47 -5.01 -4.09
N PRO A 51 -5.11 -5.93 -4.85
CA PRO A 51 -6.36 -5.62 -5.56
C PRO A 51 -7.51 -5.11 -4.70
N TRP A 52 -7.55 -5.45 -3.41
CA TRP A 52 -8.59 -5.00 -2.47
C TRP A 52 -8.35 -3.60 -1.88
N ASP A 53 -7.20 -2.97 -2.16
CA ASP A 53 -6.88 -1.61 -1.70
C ASP A 53 -7.28 -0.50 -2.69
N GLY A 54 -8.04 -0.83 -3.75
CA GLY A 54 -8.41 0.13 -4.80
C GLY A 54 -9.05 1.42 -4.26
N ASP A 55 -10.02 1.30 -3.35
CA ASP A 55 -10.71 2.45 -2.75
C ASP A 55 -9.77 3.30 -1.88
N LEU A 56 -8.81 2.67 -1.22
CA LEU A 56 -7.83 3.34 -0.37
C LEU A 56 -6.93 4.26 -1.19
N LEU A 57 -6.47 3.79 -2.36
CA LEU A 57 -5.65 4.60 -3.26
C LEU A 57 -6.44 5.74 -3.89
N LEU A 58 -7.71 5.53 -4.25
CA LEU A 58 -8.57 6.57 -4.77
C LEU A 58 -8.77 7.70 -3.75
N GLN A 59 -9.04 7.38 -2.48
CA GLN A 59 -9.21 8.40 -1.43
C GLN A 59 -7.94 9.22 -1.19
N ARG A 60 -6.76 8.58 -1.24
CA ARG A 60 -5.48 9.25 -0.98
C ARG A 60 -4.97 10.08 -2.16
N ASN A 61 -5.45 9.82 -3.37
CA ASN A 61 -5.16 10.62 -4.57
C ASN A 61 -6.00 11.89 -4.67
N VAL A 62 -7.07 12.05 -3.87
CA VAL A 62 -8.03 13.17 -3.99
C VAL A 62 -7.59 14.43 -3.23
N SER A 63 -6.60 14.36 -2.34
CA SER A 63 -6.14 15.51 -1.53
C SER A 63 -5.21 16.48 -2.28
N GLY A 64 -5.19 16.43 -3.62
CA GLY A 64 -4.29 17.20 -4.49
C GLY A 64 -4.84 18.52 -5.04
N ASN A 65 -6.00 19.01 -4.57
CA ASN A 65 -6.55 20.32 -4.91
C ASN A 65 -6.50 21.27 -3.72
#